data_AF-A0AA36Y6V4-F1
#
_entry.id   AF-A0AA36Y6V4-F1
#
_cell.length_a   1.000
_cell.length_b   1.000
_cell.length_c   1.000
_cell.angle_alpha   90.00
_cell.angle_beta   90.00
_cell.angle_gamma   90.00
#
_symmetry.space_group_name_H-M   'P 1'
#
loop_
_entity.id
_entity.type
_entity.pdbx_description
1 polymer ?
#
loop_
_entity_poly.entity_id
_entity_poly.type
_entity_poly.pdbx_seq_one_letter_code
_entity_poly.pdbx_strand_id
1 'polypeptide(L)'
;MNSLRFICAIANEWTATNGEGWWFSQESYSDLILPNVVYDYIDKFDKNQMTTFSRTELLKLASFYLNYSRDEMYKADKDEARELVDEWLSYPQ
;
A
#
# COMPACT_ATOMS: atom_id res chain seq x y z
N MET A 1 -14.31 9.88 5.27
CA MET A 1 -13.76 8.50 5.25
C MET A 1 -12.37 8.60 4.64
N ASN A 2 -11.29 8.26 5.36
CA ASN A 2 -9.94 8.32 4.80
C ASN A 2 -9.75 7.11 3.88
N SER A 3 -9.87 7.34 2.57
CA SER A 3 -9.72 6.33 1.52
C SER A 3 -8.53 5.38 1.72
N LEU A 4 -7.39 5.92 2.17
CA LEU A 4 -6.20 5.12 2.47
C LEU A 4 -6.41 4.15 3.65
N ARG A 5 -7.11 4.57 4.71
CA ARG A 5 -7.44 3.66 5.83
C ARG A 5 -8.44 2.59 5.43
N PHE A 6 -9.36 2.91 4.51
CA PHE A 6 -10.24 1.91 3.93
C PHE A 6 -9.44 0.85 3.16
N ILE A 7 -8.49 1.26 2.32
CA ILE A 7 -7.58 0.35 1.61
C ILE A 7 -6.77 -0.52 2.58
N CYS A 8 -6.24 0.06 3.66
CA CYS A 8 -5.55 -0.72 4.70
C CYS A 8 -6.45 -1.77 5.37
N ALA A 9 -7.74 -1.47 5.54
CA ALA A 9 -8.70 -2.36 6.20
C ALA A 9 -9.08 -3.56 5.33
N ILE A 10 -9.11 -3.40 4.01
CA ILE A 10 -9.46 -4.47 3.06
C ILE A 10 -8.26 -5.24 2.52
N ALA A 11 -7.03 -4.85 2.90
CA ALA A 11 -5.81 -5.54 2.53
C ALA A 11 -5.82 -6.97 3.07
N ASN A 12 -5.65 -7.96 2.20
CA ASN A 12 -5.57 -9.36 2.58
C ASN A 12 -4.11 -9.82 2.58
N GLU A 13 -3.73 -10.63 3.55
CA GLU A 13 -2.39 -11.22 3.58
C GLU A 13 -2.32 -12.39 2.61
N TRP A 14 -1.16 -12.56 1.97
CA TRP A 14 -0.81 -13.76 1.24
C TRP A 14 0.54 -14.27 1.73
N THR A 15 0.70 -15.59 1.69
CA THR A 15 1.96 -16.28 2.00
C THR A 15 2.14 -17.39 0.97
N ALA A 16 3.31 -17.42 0.34
CA ALA A 16 3.68 -18.40 -0.67
C ALA A 16 5.15 -18.82 -0.47
N THR A 17 5.62 -19.79 -1.26
CA THR A 17 7.03 -20.25 -1.20
C THR A 17 8.03 -19.12 -1.48
N ASN A 18 7.61 -18.11 -2.25
CA ASN A 18 8.46 -17.00 -2.68
C ASN A 18 8.32 -15.75 -1.80
N GLY A 19 7.62 -15.82 -0.67
CA GLY A 19 7.49 -14.70 0.26
C GLY A 19 6.10 -14.54 0.85
N GLU A 20 5.87 -13.40 1.45
CA GLU A 20 4.58 -12.99 1.99
C GLU A 20 4.33 -11.52 1.66
N GLY A 21 3.09 -11.08 1.69
CA GLY A 21 2.75 -9.69 1.36
C GLY A 21 1.27 -9.40 1.57
N TRP A 22 0.81 -8.31 0.93
CA TRP A 22 -0.60 -7.95 0.89
C TRP A 22 -1.12 -7.90 -0.54
N TRP A 23 -2.36 -8.33 -0.73
CA TRP A 23 -3.09 -8.25 -1.99
C TRP A 23 -4.45 -7.57 -1.78
N PHE A 24 -4.99 -7.02 -2.86
CA PHE A 24 -6.19 -6.20 -2.85
C PHE A 24 -7.16 -6.70 -3.91
N SER A 25 -8.36 -7.10 -3.50
CA SER A 25 -9.41 -7.49 -4.44
C SER A 25 -9.99 -6.24 -5.08
N GLN A 26 -9.57 -5.91 -6.31
CA GLN A 26 -10.05 -4.72 -7.03
C GLN A 26 -11.58 -4.70 -7.17
N GLU A 27 -12.20 -5.85 -7.43
CA GLU A 27 -13.65 -6.02 -7.49
C GLU A 27 -14.35 -5.62 -6.17
N SER A 28 -13.67 -5.77 -5.03
CA SER A 28 -14.23 -5.50 -3.71
C SER A 28 -14.21 -4.03 -3.31
N TYR A 29 -13.53 -3.16 -4.05
CA TYR A 29 -13.46 -1.73 -3.71
C TYR A 29 -13.66 -0.76 -4.88
N SER A 30 -13.62 -1.20 -6.14
CA SER A 30 -13.65 -0.29 -7.28
C SER A 30 -14.94 0.52 -7.40
N ASP A 31 -16.06 0.02 -6.87
CA ASP A 31 -17.33 0.76 -6.80
C ASP A 31 -17.32 1.90 -5.76
N LEU A 32 -16.37 1.86 -4.81
CA LEU A 32 -16.23 2.83 -3.73
C LEU A 32 -15.09 3.81 -3.99
N ILE A 33 -13.98 3.33 -4.54
CA ILE A 33 -12.81 4.13 -4.86
C ILE A 33 -12.04 3.53 -6.04
N LEU A 34 -11.64 4.38 -6.97
CA LEU A 34 -10.84 3.96 -8.11
C LEU A 34 -9.38 3.68 -7.68
N PRO A 35 -8.76 2.58 -8.14
CA PRO A 35 -7.38 2.23 -7.80
C PRO A 35 -6.37 3.34 -8.15
N ASN A 36 -6.55 4.04 -9.27
CA ASN A 36 -5.67 5.14 -9.68
C ASN A 36 -5.74 6.33 -8.71
N VAL A 37 -6.90 6.59 -8.12
CA VAL A 37 -7.07 7.65 -7.10
C VAL A 37 -6.32 7.27 -5.81
N VAL A 38 -6.35 6.00 -5.41
CA VAL A 38 -5.56 5.50 -4.28
C VAL A 38 -4.07 5.65 -4.56
N TYR A 39 -3.63 5.22 -5.74
CA TYR A 39 -2.25 5.35 -6.19
C TYR A 39 -1.77 6.81 -6.14
N ASP A 40 -2.51 7.73 -6.75
CA ASP A 40 -2.17 9.16 -6.77
C ASP A 40 -2.10 9.78 -5.37
N TYR A 41 -2.94 9.31 -4.43
CA TYR A 41 -2.88 9.76 -3.04
C TYR A 41 -1.65 9.25 -2.30
N ILE A 42 -1.20 8.02 -2.58
CA ILE A 42 0.03 7.45 -2.01
C ILE A 42 1.28 8.08 -2.66
N ASP A 43 1.24 8.39 -3.95
CA ASP A 43 2.34 9.05 -4.67
C ASP A 43 2.58 10.47 -4.14
N LYS A 44 1.49 11.20 -3.85
CA LYS A 44 1.54 12.58 -3.30
C LYS A 44 1.59 12.62 -1.77
N PHE A 45 1.90 11.51 -1.13
CA PHE A 45 1.74 11.35 0.30
C PHE A 45 2.79 12.18 1.06
N ASP A 46 2.34 13.25 1.70
CA ASP A 46 3.19 14.11 2.55
C ASP A 46 3.62 13.33 3.82
N LYS A 47 4.88 13.46 4.23
CA LYS A 47 5.43 12.85 5.45
C LYS A 47 4.60 13.15 6.71
N ASN A 48 4.04 14.35 6.84
CA ASN A 48 3.16 14.69 7.95
C ASN A 48 1.92 13.80 7.99
N GLN A 49 1.39 13.43 6.81
CA GLN A 49 0.27 12.48 6.72
C GLN A 49 0.71 11.05 7.03
N MET A 50 1.92 10.65 6.61
CA MET A 50 2.48 9.31 6.88
C MET A 50 2.58 9.02 8.39
N THR A 51 2.96 10.00 9.22
CA THR A 51 3.04 9.84 10.68
C THR A 51 1.70 9.51 11.36
N THR A 52 0.57 9.72 10.66
CA THR A 52 -0.76 9.38 11.18
C THR A 52 -1.13 7.91 10.99
N PHE A 53 -0.34 7.15 10.23
CA PHE A 53 -0.54 5.72 9.97
C PHE A 53 0.42 4.89 10.82
N SER A 54 -0.05 3.73 11.27
CA SER A 54 0.81 2.72 11.87
C SER A 54 1.78 2.15 10.84
N ARG A 55 2.90 1.57 11.30
CA ARG A 55 3.86 0.93 10.39
C ARG A 55 3.22 -0.16 9.53
N THR A 56 2.30 -0.96 10.09
CA THR A 56 1.57 -1.98 9.32
C THR A 56 0.66 -1.36 8.26
N GLU A 57 0.00 -0.25 8.56
CA GLU A 57 -0.78 0.47 7.55
C GLU A 57 0.12 1.03 6.44
N LEU A 58 1.28 1.61 6.79
CA LEU A 58 2.26 2.07 5.79
C LEU A 58 2.75 0.94 4.89
N LEU A 59 3.04 -0.25 5.46
CA LEU A 59 3.43 -1.42 4.68
C LEU A 59 2.34 -1.86 3.70
N LYS A 60 1.06 -1.85 4.13
CA LYS A 60 -0.07 -2.14 3.25
C LYS A 60 -0.19 -1.11 2.10
N LEU A 61 -0.01 0.17 2.39
CA LEU A 61 -0.02 1.22 1.37
C LEU A 61 1.16 1.08 0.39
N ALA A 62 2.35 0.75 0.88
CA ALA A 62 3.52 0.46 0.05
C ALA A 62 3.27 -0.74 -0.87
N SER A 63 2.70 -1.84 -0.35
CA SER A 63 2.32 -2.98 -1.18
C SER A 63 1.28 -2.62 -2.24
N PHE A 64 0.29 -1.77 -1.93
CA PHE A 64 -0.67 -1.29 -2.93
C PHE A 64 0.04 -0.53 -4.06
N TYR A 65 0.88 0.44 -3.69
CA TYR A 65 1.61 1.29 -4.63
C TYR A 65 2.55 0.50 -5.55
N LEU A 66 3.33 -0.42 -4.97
CA LEU A 66 4.25 -1.27 -5.73
C LEU A 66 3.52 -2.19 -6.71
N ASN A 67 2.38 -2.76 -6.29
CA ASN A 67 1.60 -3.68 -7.11
C ASN A 67 0.80 -2.97 -8.21
N TYR A 68 0.35 -1.73 -8.00
CA TYR A 68 -0.38 -0.95 -9.02
C TYR A 68 0.42 -0.83 -10.33
N SER A 69 1.75 -0.67 -10.23
CA SER A 69 2.66 -0.53 -11.37
C SER A 69 3.02 -1.86 -12.06
N ARG A 70 2.59 -3.01 -11.52
CA ARG A 70 3.06 -4.35 -11.93
C ARG A 70 2.02 -5.17 -12.72
N ASP A 71 0.87 -4.59 -13.05
CA ASP A 71 -0.32 -5.25 -13.65
C ASP A 71 -0.87 -6.47 -12.86
N GLU A 72 -0.24 -6.85 -11.74
CA GLU A 72 -0.63 -7.98 -10.89
C GLU A 72 -0.60 -7.56 -9.41
N MET A 73 -1.75 -7.66 -8.73
CA MET A 73 -1.96 -7.12 -7.38
C MET A 73 -1.36 -7.94 -6.22
N TYR A 74 -0.42 -8.85 -6.49
CA TYR A 74 0.13 -9.80 -5.51
C TYR A 74 1.63 -10.09 -5.69
N LYS A 75 2.35 -9.27 -6.45
CA LYS A 75 3.79 -9.48 -6.73
C LYS A 75 4.71 -8.87 -5.67
N ALA A 76 4.33 -7.75 -5.09
CA ALA A 76 5.15 -7.08 -4.09
C ALA A 76 5.11 -7.83 -2.75
N ASP A 77 6.28 -8.28 -2.29
CA ASP A 77 6.44 -8.94 -1.00
C ASP A 77 6.62 -7.93 0.15
N LYS A 78 6.70 -8.44 1.38
CA LYS A 78 6.87 -7.62 2.59
C LYS A 78 8.24 -6.95 2.64
N ASP A 79 9.28 -7.49 2.02
CA ASP A 79 10.61 -6.91 2.06
C ASP A 79 10.68 -5.70 1.13
N GLU A 80 10.16 -5.80 -0.09
CA GLU A 80 10.00 -4.65 -0.99
C GLU A 80 9.13 -3.55 -0.36
N ALA A 81 8.03 -3.94 0.31
CA ALA A 81 7.18 -2.99 1.01
C ALA A 81 7.89 -2.32 2.19
N ARG A 82 8.77 -3.04 2.91
CA ARG A 82 9.58 -2.50 4.01
C ARG A 82 10.60 -1.50 3.48
N GLU A 83 11.32 -1.83 2.42
CA GLU A 83 12.31 -0.94 1.80
C GLU A 83 11.65 0.40 1.42
N LEU A 84 10.49 0.35 0.76
CA LEU A 84 9.76 1.57 0.38
C LEU A 84 9.27 2.39 1.59
N VAL A 85 8.77 1.74 2.65
CA VAL A 85 8.37 2.44 3.88
C VAL A 85 9.56 3.07 4.57
N ASP A 86 10.69 2.36 4.62
CA ASP A 86 11.92 2.89 5.22
C ASP A 86 12.45 4.08 4.38
N GLU A 87 12.32 4.07 3.05
CA GLU A 87 12.58 5.23 2.19
C GLU A 87 11.66 6.42 2.52
N TRP A 88 10.35 6.19 2.61
CA TRP A 88 9.38 7.22 2.98
C TRP A 88 9.70 7.91 4.30
N LEU A 89 10.23 7.13 5.26
CA LEU A 89 10.56 7.60 6.61
C LEU A 89 12.02 8.10 6.76
N SER A 90 12.94 7.76 5.84
CA SER A 90 14.38 8.02 5.99
C SER A 90 14.87 9.34 5.42
N TYR A 91 14.21 9.94 4.42
CA TYR A 91 14.69 11.19 3.85
C TYR A 91 14.65 12.34 4.89
N PRO A 92 15.79 13.01 5.19
CA PRO A 92 15.79 14.24 5.97
C PRO A 92 15.10 15.37 5.17
N GLN A 93 14.57 16.37 5.88
CA GLN A 93 14.22 17.65 5.26
C GLN A 93 15.47 18.41 4.80
#